data_AF-A0A4S4KTN5-F1
#
_entry.id   AF-A0A4S4KTN5-F1
#
_cell.length_a   1.000
_cell.length_b   1.000
_cell.length_c   1.000
_cell.angle_alpha   90.00
_cell.angle_beta   90.00
_cell.angle_gamma   90.00
#
_symmetry.space_group_name_H-M   'P 1'
#
loop_
_entity.id
_entity.type
_entity.pdbx_description
1 polymer ?
#
loop_
_entity_poly.entity_id
_entity_poly.type
_entity_poly.pdbx_seq_one_letter_code
_entity_poly.pdbx_strand_id
1 'polypeptide(L)'
;MSKNITLWVPRRTTSADETILKYSFPHPYVPGPYERSDTHDGPLSYVPSLQSMCIHRLLEFPDQVHGLGPTRILYEPPATAEGYDILKELIPTSSREFEGDNNYLLDVVDPRLWAVLVQIFTQLPESFRTYVIPLSDIHIPLLQEIPSTPYFALITVLKLSGCEELNDETIVQLRYLHGLGALDLSMTTVSSWGIKILAKTLSKNPDLDRLDGPWKLRILSLRNCMNVKDSAVGSLVNFPLLSVVGQFARNAVHTVVPHA
;
A
#
# COMPACT_ATOMS: atom_id res chain seq x y z
N MET A 1 4.78 -13.61 -12.37
CA MET A 1 5.58 -12.89 -11.37
C MET A 1 5.14 -11.45 -11.35
N SER A 2 4.46 -11.03 -10.28
CA SER A 2 4.11 -9.64 -10.06
C SER A 2 5.40 -8.84 -9.85
N LYS A 3 5.46 -7.63 -10.41
CA LYS A 3 6.64 -6.76 -10.31
C LYS A 3 6.44 -5.79 -9.14
N ASN A 4 7.50 -5.53 -8.38
CA ASN A 4 7.53 -4.46 -7.38
C ASN A 4 7.19 -3.12 -8.05
N ILE A 5 6.54 -2.25 -7.28
CA ILE A 5 6.13 -0.94 -7.77
C ILE A 5 7.21 0.06 -7.38
N THR A 6 8.07 0.37 -8.35
CA THR A 6 9.14 1.35 -8.17
C THR A 6 8.83 2.61 -8.97
N LEU A 7 8.66 3.73 -8.29
CA LEU A 7 8.66 5.04 -8.91
C LEU A 7 10.11 5.47 -9.08
N TRP A 8 10.56 5.65 -10.32
CA TRP A 8 11.95 6.00 -10.62
C TRP A 8 12.03 6.87 -11.86
N VAL A 9 12.80 7.95 -11.75
CA VAL A 9 13.14 8.82 -12.88
C VAL A 9 14.63 8.65 -13.18
N PRO A 10 15.01 8.19 -14.38
CA PRO A 10 16.42 8.05 -14.75
C PRO A 10 17.15 9.39 -14.67
N ARG A 11 18.19 9.48 -13.82
CA ARG A 11 19.06 10.65 -13.78
C ARG A 11 20.09 10.53 -14.90
N ARG A 12 20.21 11.58 -15.71
CA ARG A 12 21.25 11.72 -16.74
C ARG A 12 22.42 12.46 -16.13
N THR A 13 23.60 11.83 -16.13
CA THR A 13 24.85 12.53 -15.82
C THR A 13 25.63 12.74 -17.10
N THR A 14 25.85 13.99 -17.46
CA THR A 14 26.72 14.38 -18.57
C THR A 14 28.14 14.50 -18.04
N SER A 15 29.06 13.66 -18.50
CA SER A 15 30.49 13.85 -18.24
C SER A 15 31.01 14.94 -19.18
N ALA A 16 31.87 15.84 -18.68
CA ALA A 16 32.30 17.04 -19.40
C ALA A 16 33.08 16.77 -20.70
N ASP A 17 33.59 15.55 -20.92
CA ASP A 17 34.49 15.21 -22.04
C ASP A 17 33.97 14.11 -22.99
N GLU A 18 32.76 13.57 -22.81
CA GLU A 18 32.25 12.50 -23.69
C GLU A 18 30.75 12.64 -24.00
N THR A 19 30.39 12.42 -25.27
CA THR A 19 29.00 12.33 -25.80
C THR A 19 28.18 11.15 -25.23
N ILE A 20 28.70 10.44 -24.22
CA ILE A 20 28.09 9.23 -23.67
C ILE A 20 27.08 9.63 -22.59
N LEU A 21 25.79 9.37 -22.87
CA LEU A 21 24.72 9.52 -21.89
C LEU A 21 24.78 8.36 -20.89
N LYS A 22 25.19 8.65 -19.65
CA LYS A 22 25.11 7.67 -18.55
C LYS A 22 23.75 7.76 -17.86
N TYR A 23 23.05 6.63 -17.79
CA TYR A 23 21.76 6.50 -17.09
C TYR A 23 21.95 5.76 -15.76
N SER A 24 21.25 6.21 -14.72
CA SER A 24 21.16 5.49 -13.45
C SER A 24 19.99 4.50 -13.44
N PHE A 25 20.26 3.24 -13.12
CA PHE A 25 19.24 2.21 -12.87
C PHE A 25 18.50 2.48 -11.55
N PRO A 26 17.26 1.97 -11.38
CA PRO A 26 16.58 1.99 -10.09
C PRO A 26 17.43 1.31 -9.02
N HIS A 27 17.29 1.76 -7.78
CA HIS A 27 17.99 1.16 -6.65
C HIS A 27 17.61 -0.33 -6.53
N PRO A 28 18.58 -1.20 -6.15
CA PRO A 28 18.28 -2.60 -5.86
C PRO A 28 17.27 -2.70 -4.72
N TYR A 29 16.53 -3.81 -4.68
CA TYR A 29 15.59 -4.11 -3.60
C TYR A 29 16.30 -3.98 -2.24
N VAL A 30 15.68 -3.23 -1.33
CA VAL A 30 16.11 -3.12 0.06
C VAL A 30 15.16 -3.97 0.89
N PRO A 31 15.63 -5.07 1.49
CA PRO A 31 14.86 -5.90 2.42
C PRO A 31 14.10 -5.07 3.45
N GLY A 32 12.84 -5.44 3.66
CA GLY A 32 12.04 -4.87 4.74
C GLY A 32 12.64 -5.18 6.13
N PRO A 33 12.26 -4.43 7.17
CA PRO A 33 12.77 -4.67 8.52
C PRO A 33 12.36 -6.05 9.05
N TYR A 34 11.20 -6.56 8.60
CA TYR A 34 10.66 -7.88 8.92
C TYR A 34 11.50 -9.05 8.38
N GLU A 35 12.27 -8.88 7.31
CA GLU A 35 13.19 -9.93 6.83
C GLU A 35 14.40 -10.09 7.77
N ARG A 36 14.71 -9.06 8.56
CA ARG A 36 15.82 -9.11 9.54
C ARG A 36 15.40 -9.75 10.85
N SER A 37 14.11 -9.76 11.18
CA SER A 37 13.61 -10.45 12.37
C SER A 37 13.61 -11.97 12.23
N ASP A 38 13.67 -12.53 11.02
CA ASP A 38 13.82 -13.98 10.83
C ASP A 38 15.14 -14.53 11.40
N THR A 39 16.13 -13.67 11.73
CA THR A 39 17.32 -14.07 12.48
C THR A 39 17.10 -14.05 14.00
N HIS A 40 15.96 -14.56 14.48
CA HIS A 40 15.72 -14.75 15.90
C HIS A 40 16.50 -15.96 16.42
N ASP A 41 17.78 -15.74 16.75
CA ASP A 41 18.68 -16.68 17.45
C ASP A 41 18.41 -16.74 18.97
N GLY A 42 17.21 -16.31 19.40
CA GLY A 42 16.80 -16.22 20.80
C GLY A 42 15.95 -17.42 21.25
N PRO A 43 15.86 -17.70 22.56
CA PRO A 43 14.99 -18.74 23.07
C PRO A 43 13.52 -18.43 22.76
N LEU A 44 12.78 -19.42 22.25
CA LEU A 44 11.34 -19.32 22.04
C LEU A 44 10.65 -18.98 23.36
N SER A 45 9.74 -18.01 23.35
CA SER A 45 8.95 -17.65 24.53
C SER A 45 7.96 -18.76 24.92
N TYR A 46 7.52 -19.57 23.95
CA TYR A 46 6.57 -20.66 24.13
C TYR A 46 6.96 -21.88 23.30
N VAL A 47 6.46 -23.05 23.68
CA VAL A 47 6.44 -24.22 22.81
C VAL A 47 5.41 -23.97 21.70
N PRO A 48 5.75 -24.17 20.41
CA PRO A 48 4.84 -23.83 19.34
C PRO A 48 3.52 -24.60 19.41
N SER A 49 2.40 -23.88 19.40
CA SER A 49 1.07 -24.45 19.37
C SER A 49 0.70 -24.97 17.97
N LEU A 50 -0.26 -25.89 17.90
CA LEU A 50 -0.80 -26.32 16.60
C LEU A 50 -1.36 -25.14 15.81
N GLN A 51 -2.02 -24.21 16.50
CA GLN A 51 -2.59 -23.01 15.88
C GLN A 51 -1.51 -22.16 15.22
N SER A 52 -0.39 -21.92 15.90
CA SER A 52 0.75 -21.19 15.38
C SER A 52 1.38 -21.88 14.17
N MET A 53 1.57 -23.21 14.24
CA MET A 53 2.07 -23.99 13.10
C MET A 53 1.15 -23.89 11.88
N CYS A 54 -0.17 -23.96 12.08
CA CYS A 54 -1.15 -23.78 11.01
C CYS A 54 -1.08 -22.37 10.41
N ILE A 55 -0.95 -21.33 11.23
CA ILE A 55 -0.83 -19.94 10.76
C ILE A 55 0.46 -19.75 9.95
N HIS A 56 1.59 -20.30 10.41
CA HIS A 56 2.84 -20.27 9.66
C HIS A 56 2.71 -20.91 8.28
N ARG A 57 1.94 -21.99 8.16
CA ARG A 57 1.68 -22.64 6.86
C ARG A 57 0.83 -21.77 5.93
N LEU A 58 -0.04 -20.93 6.47
CA LEU A 58 -0.89 -20.02 5.69
C LEU A 58 -0.14 -18.79 5.16
N LEU A 59 1.07 -18.51 5.65
CA LEU A 59 1.90 -17.39 5.16
C LEU A 59 2.27 -17.49 3.68
N GLU A 60 2.26 -18.69 3.12
CA GLU A 60 2.49 -18.92 1.69
C GLU A 60 1.28 -18.48 0.83
N PHE A 61 0.08 -18.38 1.40
CA PHE A 61 -1.17 -18.19 0.68
C PHE A 61 -2.13 -17.19 1.38
N PRO A 62 -1.69 -15.96 1.73
CA PRO A 62 -2.54 -14.98 2.41
C PRO A 62 -3.76 -14.55 1.57
N ASP A 63 -3.66 -14.62 0.25
CA ASP A 63 -4.71 -14.36 -0.72
C ASP A 63 -5.82 -15.44 -0.71
N GLN A 64 -5.54 -16.64 -0.22
CA GLN A 64 -6.47 -17.79 -0.23
C GLN A 64 -7.17 -18.03 1.11
N VAL A 65 -6.82 -17.28 2.16
CA VAL A 65 -7.38 -17.45 3.52
C VAL A 65 -8.90 -17.28 3.53
N HIS A 66 -9.45 -16.44 2.65
CA HIS A 66 -10.89 -16.27 2.47
C HIS A 66 -11.64 -17.59 2.14
N GLY A 67 -10.95 -18.59 1.58
CA GLY A 67 -11.50 -19.91 1.26
C GLY A 67 -11.85 -20.76 2.49
N LEU A 68 -11.35 -20.42 3.68
CA LEU A 68 -11.70 -21.06 4.95
C LEU A 68 -13.15 -20.75 5.38
N GLY A 69 -13.82 -19.83 4.69
CA GLY A 69 -15.21 -19.47 4.92
C GLY A 69 -15.36 -18.37 5.98
N PRO A 70 -16.57 -18.23 6.55
CA PRO A 70 -16.89 -17.11 7.46
C PRO A 70 -16.31 -17.28 8.87
N THR A 71 -15.74 -18.44 9.17
CA THR A 71 -15.27 -18.78 10.52
C THR A 71 -14.04 -17.97 10.86
N ARG A 72 -14.20 -17.00 11.76
CA ARG A 72 -13.11 -16.23 12.35
C ARG A 72 -12.99 -16.58 13.82
N ILE A 73 -11.76 -16.61 14.31
CA ILE A 73 -11.43 -16.97 15.69
C ILE A 73 -11.45 -15.70 16.54
N LEU A 74 -12.01 -15.74 17.74
CA LEU A 74 -11.91 -14.64 18.69
C LEU A 74 -10.48 -14.59 19.25
N TYR A 75 -9.79 -13.45 19.10
CA TYR A 75 -8.55 -13.23 19.83
C TYR A 75 -8.87 -12.86 21.27
N GLU A 76 -8.31 -13.62 22.21
CA GLU A 76 -8.43 -13.37 23.64
C GLU A 76 -7.04 -13.01 24.19
N PRO A 77 -6.82 -11.77 24.65
CA PRO A 77 -5.56 -11.41 25.29
C PRO A 77 -5.40 -12.18 26.61
N PRO A 78 -4.17 -12.51 27.01
CA PRO A 78 -3.93 -13.23 28.25
C PRO A 78 -4.39 -12.42 29.47
N ALA A 79 -4.98 -13.08 30.46
CA ALA A 79 -5.42 -12.43 31.71
C ALA A 79 -4.25 -11.92 32.58
N THR A 80 -3.05 -12.49 32.37
CA THR A 80 -1.82 -12.15 33.09
C THR A 80 -0.68 -11.90 32.11
N ALA A 81 0.31 -11.09 32.48
CA ALA A 81 1.45 -10.77 31.61
C ALA A 81 2.26 -12.01 31.18
N GLU A 82 2.31 -13.03 32.04
CA GLU A 82 2.99 -14.31 31.83
C GLU A 82 2.10 -15.36 31.13
N GLY A 83 0.82 -15.04 30.90
CA GLY A 83 -0.12 -15.93 30.24
C GLY A 83 0.31 -16.24 28.80
N TYR A 84 -0.16 -17.37 28.28
CA TYR A 84 0.02 -17.74 26.89
C TYR A 84 -0.70 -16.75 25.98
N ASP A 85 0.00 -16.25 24.98
CA ASP A 85 -0.53 -15.31 23.98
C ASP A 85 -0.06 -15.73 22.59
N ILE A 86 -1.03 -16.10 21.74
CA ILE A 86 -0.76 -16.53 20.37
C ILE A 86 -0.06 -15.44 19.55
N LEU A 87 -0.31 -14.16 19.82
CA LEU A 87 0.39 -13.07 19.12
C LEU A 87 1.84 -12.96 19.56
N LYS A 88 2.15 -13.15 20.85
CA LYS A 88 3.54 -13.19 21.34
C LYS A 88 4.28 -14.41 20.82
N GLU A 89 3.59 -15.54 20.64
CA GLU A 89 4.16 -16.73 20.03
C GLU A 89 4.53 -16.50 18.55
N LEU A 90 3.60 -15.90 17.78
CA LEU A 90 3.77 -15.65 16.35
C LEU A 90 4.69 -14.46 16.05
N ILE A 91 4.81 -13.51 16.98
CA ILE A 91 5.58 -12.28 16.82
C ILE A 91 6.49 -12.14 18.06
N PRO A 92 7.66 -12.79 18.07
CA PRO A 92 8.52 -12.88 19.26
C PRO A 92 9.02 -11.52 19.78
N THR A 93 9.12 -10.52 18.90
CA THR A 93 9.53 -9.15 19.23
C THR A 93 8.49 -8.36 20.03
N SER A 94 7.26 -8.88 20.15
CA SER A 94 6.14 -8.26 20.89
C SER A 94 6.29 -8.27 22.41
N SER A 95 7.37 -8.84 22.94
CA SER A 95 7.67 -8.86 24.38
C SER A 95 7.97 -7.47 24.97
N ARG A 96 8.18 -6.45 24.12
CA ARG A 96 8.28 -5.04 24.52
C ARG A 96 7.00 -4.29 24.16
N GLU A 97 6.02 -4.42 25.06
CA GLU A 97 4.97 -3.43 25.32
C GLU A 97 4.11 -2.98 24.12
N PHE A 98 2.90 -3.55 24.01
CA PHE A 98 1.77 -2.94 23.28
C PHE A 98 1.26 -1.63 23.93
N GLU A 99 2.04 -1.01 24.82
CA GLU A 99 1.66 0.18 25.62
C GLU A 99 2.27 1.50 25.12
N GLY A 100 2.98 1.50 23.98
CA GLY A 100 3.57 2.71 23.40
C GLY A 100 3.50 2.74 21.87
N ASP A 101 3.34 3.95 21.33
CA ASP A 101 3.25 4.35 19.92
C ASP A 101 3.24 3.18 18.91
N ASN A 102 2.03 2.70 18.60
CA ASN A 102 1.67 1.48 17.85
C ASN A 102 2.37 1.29 16.48
N ASN A 103 3.08 2.30 15.99
CA ASN A 103 3.60 2.33 14.63
C ASN A 103 4.85 1.47 14.44
N TYR A 104 5.68 1.32 15.48
CA TYR A 104 6.99 0.66 15.36
C TYR A 104 6.94 -0.87 15.45
N LEU A 105 5.90 -1.43 16.06
CA LEU A 105 5.76 -2.89 16.23
C LEU A 105 5.47 -3.60 14.91
N LEU A 106 4.68 -2.99 14.02
CA LEU A 106 4.33 -3.62 12.75
C LEU A 106 5.44 -3.50 11.69
N ASP A 107 6.40 -2.60 11.86
CA ASP A 107 7.55 -2.46 10.96
C ASP A 107 8.37 -3.76 10.86
N VAL A 108 8.34 -4.57 11.93
CA VAL A 108 9.06 -5.86 12.01
C VAL A 108 8.18 -7.08 11.78
N VAL A 109 6.86 -6.92 11.65
CA VAL A 109 5.94 -8.03 11.37
C VAL A 109 5.92 -8.31 9.88
N ASP A 110 6.07 -9.56 9.45
CA ASP A 110 5.93 -9.93 8.03
C ASP A 110 4.54 -9.49 7.50
N PRO A 111 4.45 -8.74 6.38
CA PRO A 111 3.18 -8.28 5.81
C PRO A 111 2.19 -9.42 5.53
N ARG A 112 2.69 -10.61 5.18
CA ARG A 112 1.90 -11.82 4.95
C ARG A 112 1.32 -12.33 6.26
N LEU A 113 2.11 -12.34 7.34
CA LEU A 113 1.63 -12.73 8.67
C LEU A 113 0.55 -11.77 9.15
N TRP A 114 0.79 -10.47 9.03
CA TRP A 114 -0.22 -9.47 9.35
C TRP A 114 -1.52 -9.72 8.57
N ALA A 115 -1.43 -9.92 7.24
CA ALA A 115 -2.59 -10.19 6.39
C ALA A 115 -3.36 -11.47 6.77
N VAL A 116 -2.67 -12.53 7.17
CA VAL A 116 -3.30 -13.77 7.66
C VAL A 116 -4.02 -13.52 8.99
N LEU A 117 -3.36 -12.84 9.93
CA LEU A 117 -3.91 -12.56 11.26
C LEU A 117 -5.21 -11.74 11.19
N VAL A 118 -5.22 -10.65 10.41
CA VAL A 118 -6.40 -9.78 10.30
C VAL A 118 -7.58 -10.45 9.59
N GLN A 119 -7.33 -11.50 8.81
CA GLN A 119 -8.39 -12.31 8.19
C GLN A 119 -8.93 -13.36 9.18
N ILE A 120 -8.06 -14.05 9.92
CA ILE A 120 -8.44 -15.17 10.80
C ILE A 120 -9.04 -14.67 12.12
N PHE A 121 -8.43 -13.68 12.77
CA PHE A 121 -8.82 -13.27 14.11
C PHE A 121 -9.81 -12.10 14.11
N THR A 122 -10.73 -12.11 15.07
CA THR A 122 -11.57 -10.98 15.46
C THR A 122 -11.07 -10.40 16.78
N GLN A 123 -11.37 -9.13 17.05
CA GLN A 123 -10.93 -8.42 18.26
C GLN A 123 -9.40 -8.35 18.47
N LEU A 124 -8.64 -8.35 17.37
CA LEU A 124 -7.21 -8.01 17.45
C LEU A 124 -6.99 -6.60 18.03
N PRO A 125 -5.82 -6.35 18.66
CA PRO A 125 -5.44 -5.01 19.11
C PRO A 125 -5.55 -3.97 17.98
N GLU A 126 -5.87 -2.72 18.32
CA GLU A 126 -6.08 -1.67 17.33
C GLU A 126 -4.87 -1.40 16.45
N SER A 127 -3.66 -1.70 16.94
CA SER A 127 -2.41 -1.64 16.16
C SER A 127 -2.50 -2.46 14.87
N PHE A 128 -3.15 -3.63 14.87
CA PHE A 128 -3.29 -4.48 13.69
C PHE A 128 -4.25 -3.91 12.62
N ARG A 129 -4.97 -2.83 12.90
CA ARG A 129 -5.92 -2.25 11.92
C ARG A 129 -5.24 -1.60 10.73
N THR A 130 -4.00 -1.14 10.87
CA THR A 130 -3.28 -0.42 9.83
C THR A 130 -1.85 -0.93 9.75
N TYR A 131 -1.43 -1.33 8.56
CA TYR A 131 -0.07 -1.78 8.31
C TYR A 131 0.58 -0.82 7.30
N VAL A 132 1.68 -0.20 7.71
CA VAL A 132 2.43 0.74 6.90
C VAL A 132 3.57 -0.01 6.24
N ILE A 133 3.67 0.09 4.92
CA ILE A 133 4.68 -0.63 4.14
C ILE A 133 5.15 0.25 2.97
N PRO A 134 6.44 0.20 2.60
CA PRO A 134 6.92 0.90 1.42
C PRO A 134 6.23 0.42 0.14
N LEU A 135 5.95 1.34 -0.80
CA LEU A 135 5.34 1.00 -2.09
C LEU A 135 6.18 -0.01 -2.91
N SER A 136 7.51 0.04 -2.75
CA SER A 136 8.47 -0.82 -3.46
C SER A 136 8.62 -2.22 -2.87
N ASP A 137 7.91 -2.51 -1.78
CA ASP A 137 7.97 -3.80 -1.09
C ASP A 137 7.49 -4.96 -2.00
N ILE A 138 8.13 -6.12 -1.86
CA ILE A 138 7.89 -7.32 -2.67
C ILE A 138 6.50 -7.93 -2.43
N HIS A 139 5.92 -7.73 -1.24
CA HIS A 139 4.66 -8.35 -0.86
C HIS A 139 3.44 -7.50 -1.22
N ILE A 140 3.62 -6.23 -1.60
CA ILE A 140 2.52 -5.36 -2.04
C ILE A 140 1.63 -6.02 -3.09
N PRO A 141 2.14 -6.58 -4.20
CA PRO A 141 1.27 -7.17 -5.21
C PRO A 141 0.43 -8.33 -4.69
N LEU A 142 1.00 -9.18 -3.82
CA LEU A 142 0.28 -10.29 -3.19
C LEU A 142 -0.87 -9.78 -2.30
N LEU A 143 -0.60 -8.73 -1.52
CA LEU A 143 -1.64 -8.11 -0.68
C LEU A 143 -2.78 -7.50 -1.52
N GLN A 144 -2.51 -7.03 -2.73
CA GLN A 144 -3.56 -6.53 -3.64
C GLN A 144 -4.48 -7.63 -4.19
N GLU A 145 -4.07 -8.90 -4.11
CA GLU A 145 -4.85 -10.04 -4.59
C GLU A 145 -5.82 -10.59 -3.52
N ILE A 146 -5.70 -10.15 -2.27
CA ILE A 146 -6.62 -10.54 -1.19
C ILE A 146 -8.02 -10.00 -1.50
N PRO A 147 -9.03 -10.87 -1.66
CA PRO A 147 -10.38 -10.45 -2.01
C PRO A 147 -11.09 -9.83 -0.80
N SER A 148 -12.06 -8.96 -1.09
CA SER A 148 -12.99 -8.48 -0.07
C SER A 148 -14.08 -9.53 0.17
N THR A 149 -14.38 -9.80 1.43
CA THR A 149 -15.46 -10.69 1.88
C THR A 149 -16.49 -9.89 2.69
N PRO A 150 -17.66 -10.47 3.02
CA PRO A 150 -18.63 -9.80 3.90
C PRO A 150 -18.06 -9.44 5.30
N TYR A 151 -16.99 -10.09 5.74
CA TYR A 151 -16.42 -9.95 7.08
C TYR A 151 -15.02 -9.32 7.08
N PHE A 152 -14.42 -9.09 5.91
CA PHE A 152 -13.07 -8.58 5.78
C PHE A 152 -12.91 -7.74 4.50
N ALA A 153 -12.29 -6.58 4.62
CA ALA A 153 -11.90 -5.78 3.47
C ALA A 153 -10.55 -5.12 3.74
N LEU A 154 -9.62 -5.29 2.80
CA LEU A 154 -8.35 -4.57 2.80
C LEU A 154 -8.48 -3.29 1.97
N ILE A 155 -8.22 -2.14 2.60
CA ILE A 155 -8.25 -0.83 1.94
C ILE A 155 -6.81 -0.34 1.81
N THR A 156 -6.35 -0.15 0.57
CA THR A 156 -5.02 0.41 0.31
C THR A 156 -5.12 1.93 0.21
N VAL A 157 -4.34 2.62 1.04
CA VAL A 157 -4.20 4.09 1.02
C VAL A 157 -2.77 4.41 0.64
N LEU A 158 -2.59 5.19 -0.42
CA LEU A 158 -1.28 5.58 -0.90
C LEU A 158 -1.09 7.09 -0.76
N LYS A 159 -0.11 7.48 0.07
CA LYS A 159 0.28 8.88 0.28
C LYS A 159 1.58 9.17 -0.46
N LEU A 160 1.50 9.92 -1.55
CA LEU A 160 2.65 10.33 -2.37
C LEU A 160 2.78 11.85 -2.46
N SER A 161 2.28 12.55 -1.45
CA SER A 161 2.32 14.01 -1.48
C SER A 161 3.76 14.51 -1.51
N GLY A 162 4.07 15.39 -2.46
CA GLY A 162 5.43 15.92 -2.66
C GLY A 162 6.44 14.93 -3.23
N CYS A 163 6.04 13.74 -3.68
CA CYS A 163 6.95 12.77 -4.29
C CYS A 163 7.44 13.25 -5.66
N GLU A 164 8.74 13.54 -5.77
CA GLU A 164 9.38 14.05 -6.99
C GLU A 164 9.42 12.99 -8.10
N GLU A 165 9.52 11.72 -7.72
CA GLU A 165 9.54 10.58 -8.63
C GLU A 165 8.17 10.33 -9.27
N LEU A 166 7.09 10.95 -8.76
CA LEU A 166 5.75 10.81 -9.30
C LEU A 166 5.42 11.93 -10.29
N ASN A 167 5.36 11.54 -11.56
CA ASN A 167 5.06 12.41 -12.71
C ASN A 167 4.23 11.64 -13.76
N ASP A 168 3.97 12.28 -14.91
CA ASP A 168 3.14 11.68 -15.97
C ASP A 168 3.71 10.38 -16.55
N GLU A 169 5.03 10.17 -16.50
CA GLU A 169 5.69 8.96 -16.99
C GLU A 169 5.60 7.82 -15.97
N THR A 170 5.73 8.13 -14.68
CA THR A 170 5.80 7.13 -13.61
C THR A 170 4.45 6.79 -13.00
N ILE A 171 3.43 7.65 -13.12
CA ILE A 171 2.07 7.40 -12.59
C ILE A 171 1.45 6.11 -13.12
N VAL A 172 1.86 5.66 -14.32
CA VAL A 172 1.43 4.39 -14.92
C VAL A 172 1.78 3.17 -14.05
N GLN A 173 2.81 3.26 -13.20
CA GLN A 173 3.20 2.17 -12.31
C GLN A 173 2.14 1.88 -11.24
N LEU A 174 1.28 2.87 -10.91
CA LEU A 174 0.18 2.69 -9.97
C LEU A 174 -0.90 1.72 -10.48
N ARG A 175 -0.85 1.31 -11.76
CA ARG A 175 -1.78 0.32 -12.35
C ARG A 175 -1.78 -1.04 -11.64
N TYR A 176 -0.68 -1.38 -10.95
CA TYR A 176 -0.55 -2.64 -10.24
C TYR A 176 -1.21 -2.61 -8.85
N LEU A 177 -1.67 -1.44 -8.38
CA LEU A 177 -2.43 -1.31 -7.14
C LEU A 177 -3.94 -1.45 -7.41
N HIS A 178 -4.35 -2.66 -7.75
CA HIS A 178 -5.74 -2.97 -8.08
C HIS A 178 -6.71 -2.72 -6.88
N GLY A 179 -6.18 -2.81 -5.66
CA GLY A 179 -6.87 -2.55 -4.39
C GLY A 179 -6.83 -1.10 -3.91
N LEU A 180 -6.26 -0.17 -4.70
CA LEU A 180 -6.11 1.23 -4.30
C LEU A 180 -7.47 1.90 -4.05
N GLY A 181 -7.73 2.27 -2.81
CA GLY A 181 -8.98 2.93 -2.39
C GLY A 181 -8.84 4.44 -2.24
N ALA A 182 -7.67 4.92 -1.80
CA ALA A 182 -7.39 6.33 -1.64
C ALA A 182 -5.96 6.68 -2.11
N LEU A 183 -5.85 7.75 -2.87
CA LEU A 183 -4.59 8.22 -3.45
C LEU A 183 -4.40 9.71 -3.17
N ASP A 184 -3.29 10.05 -2.54
CA ASP A 184 -2.87 11.43 -2.34
C ASP A 184 -1.71 11.79 -3.28
N LEU A 185 -2.01 12.59 -4.29
CA LEU A 185 -1.05 13.12 -5.28
C LEU A 185 -0.65 14.57 -4.99
N SER A 186 -1.03 15.12 -3.84
CA SER A 186 -0.90 16.55 -3.57
C SER A 186 0.55 17.02 -3.70
N MET A 187 0.79 18.21 -4.25
CA MET A 187 2.14 18.78 -4.43
C MET A 187 3.09 17.96 -5.32
N THR A 188 2.57 17.07 -6.18
CA THR A 188 3.37 16.35 -7.18
C THR A 188 3.42 17.09 -8.52
N THR A 189 4.26 16.64 -9.44
CA THR A 189 4.39 17.24 -10.79
C THR A 189 3.39 16.70 -11.81
N VAL A 190 2.57 15.71 -11.42
CA VAL A 190 1.52 15.10 -12.24
C VAL A 190 0.61 16.16 -12.84
N SER A 191 0.35 16.04 -14.14
CA SER A 191 -0.51 16.93 -14.90
C SER A 191 -1.87 16.28 -15.21
N SER A 192 -2.78 17.04 -15.84
CA SER A 192 -4.02 16.47 -16.40
C SER A 192 -3.77 15.29 -17.35
N TRP A 193 -2.62 15.27 -18.03
CA TRP A 193 -2.23 14.17 -18.90
C TRP A 193 -1.86 12.92 -18.09
N GLY A 194 -1.14 13.06 -16.97
CA GLY A 194 -0.88 11.94 -16.05
C GLY A 194 -2.16 11.34 -15.49
N ILE A 195 -3.14 12.16 -15.10
CA ILE A 195 -4.46 11.67 -14.68
C ILE A 195 -5.16 10.89 -15.80
N LYS A 196 -5.07 11.38 -17.04
CA LYS A 196 -5.59 10.68 -18.22
C LYS A 196 -4.87 9.36 -18.47
N ILE A 197 -3.55 9.30 -18.29
CA ILE A 197 -2.77 8.06 -18.39
C ILE A 197 -3.23 7.06 -17.33
N LEU A 198 -3.35 7.48 -16.07
CA LEU A 198 -3.79 6.61 -14.98
C LEU A 198 -5.19 6.05 -15.26
N ALA A 199 -6.12 6.90 -15.70
CA ALA A 199 -7.46 6.46 -16.11
C ALA A 199 -7.43 5.44 -17.24
N LYS A 200 -6.50 5.58 -18.20
CA LYS A 200 -6.31 4.62 -19.31
C LYS A 200 -5.69 3.29 -18.88
N THR A 201 -5.15 3.18 -17.67
CA THR A 201 -4.68 1.89 -17.14
C THR A 201 -5.83 1.00 -16.66
N LEU A 202 -7.04 1.55 -16.57
CA LEU A 202 -8.25 0.79 -16.26
C LEU A 202 -8.62 -0.07 -17.48
N SER A 203 -8.28 -1.35 -17.43
CA SER A 203 -8.64 -2.31 -18.48
C SER A 203 -9.28 -3.56 -17.88
N LYS A 204 -10.28 -4.10 -18.57
CA LYS A 204 -10.83 -5.42 -18.25
C LYS A 204 -10.04 -6.46 -19.04
N ASN A 205 -9.40 -7.40 -18.35
CA ASN A 205 -8.74 -8.53 -18.99
C ASN A 205 -9.78 -9.66 -19.16
N PRO A 206 -10.24 -9.94 -20.40
CA PRO A 206 -11.31 -10.91 -20.64
C PRO A 206 -10.88 -12.35 -20.33
N ASP A 207 -9.59 -12.67 -20.42
CA ASP A 207 -9.09 -14.04 -20.25
C ASP A 207 -9.01 -14.46 -18.78
N LEU A 208 -8.84 -13.49 -17.87
CA LEU A 208 -8.65 -13.73 -16.43
C LEU A 208 -9.84 -13.26 -15.57
N ASP A 209 -10.91 -12.76 -16.21
CA ASP A 209 -12.02 -12.03 -15.56
C ASP A 209 -11.54 -11.03 -14.49
N ARG A 210 -10.41 -10.36 -14.80
CA ARG A 210 -9.69 -9.49 -13.87
C ARG A 210 -9.75 -8.05 -14.35
N LEU A 211 -9.87 -7.14 -13.38
CA LEU A 211 -9.82 -5.70 -13.60
C LEU A 211 -8.40 -5.19 -13.31
N ASP A 212 -7.73 -4.71 -14.35
CA ASP A 212 -6.40 -4.10 -14.25
C ASP A 212 -6.50 -2.61 -14.00
N GLY A 213 -5.62 -2.06 -13.16
CA GLY A 213 -5.67 -0.66 -12.72
C GLY A 213 -6.48 -0.45 -11.43
N PRO A 214 -6.48 0.78 -10.89
CA PRO A 214 -7.08 1.10 -9.61
C PRO A 214 -8.60 1.34 -9.71
N TRP A 215 -9.36 0.31 -10.09
CA TRP A 215 -10.83 0.38 -10.23
C TRP A 215 -11.54 0.69 -8.91
N LYS A 216 -10.90 0.36 -7.78
CA LYS A 216 -11.44 0.57 -6.44
C LYS A 216 -11.22 1.99 -5.90
N LEU A 217 -10.61 2.90 -6.69
CA LEU A 217 -10.28 4.25 -6.26
C LEU A 217 -11.55 5.05 -5.93
N ARG A 218 -11.62 5.53 -4.69
CA ARG A 218 -12.75 6.33 -4.15
C ARG A 218 -12.33 7.75 -3.80
N ILE A 219 -11.10 7.94 -3.35
CA ILE A 219 -10.58 9.22 -2.90
C ILE A 219 -9.33 9.56 -3.70
N LEU A 220 -9.32 10.73 -4.34
CA LEU A 220 -8.16 11.27 -5.05
C LEU A 220 -7.87 12.69 -4.58
N SER A 221 -6.77 12.91 -3.86
CA SER A 221 -6.35 14.26 -3.47
C SER A 221 -5.40 14.84 -4.50
N LEU A 222 -5.77 16.00 -5.07
CA LEU A 222 -5.00 16.74 -6.08
C LEU A 222 -4.58 18.13 -5.56
N ARG A 223 -4.44 18.28 -4.23
CA ARG A 223 -4.19 19.59 -3.63
C ARG A 223 -2.85 20.13 -4.09
N ASN A 224 -2.81 21.41 -4.45
CA ASN A 224 -1.60 22.09 -4.92
C ASN A 224 -0.90 21.38 -6.11
N CYS A 225 -1.62 20.60 -6.91
CA CYS A 225 -1.12 20.07 -8.18
C CYS A 225 -1.25 21.13 -9.27
N MET A 226 -0.23 21.97 -9.44
CA MET A 226 -0.25 23.15 -10.32
C MET A 226 -0.46 22.82 -11.81
N ASN A 227 -0.13 21.58 -12.21
CA ASN A 227 -0.24 21.13 -13.61
C ASN A 227 -1.59 20.45 -13.92
N VAL A 228 -2.46 20.29 -12.93
CA VAL A 228 -3.80 19.72 -13.12
C VAL A 228 -4.79 20.85 -13.42
N LYS A 229 -5.39 20.77 -14.60
CA LYS A 229 -6.39 21.71 -15.15
C LYS A 229 -7.74 21.02 -15.31
N ASP A 230 -8.79 21.79 -15.60
CA ASP A 230 -10.16 21.30 -15.80
C ASP A 230 -10.29 20.18 -16.86
N SER A 231 -9.33 20.08 -17.80
CA SER A 231 -9.25 18.98 -18.76
C SER A 231 -9.11 17.60 -18.12
N ALA A 232 -8.67 17.51 -16.86
CA ALA A 232 -8.60 16.27 -16.09
C ALA A 232 -9.98 15.71 -15.73
N VAL A 233 -11.00 16.57 -15.59
CA VAL A 233 -12.37 16.16 -15.17
C VAL A 233 -12.94 15.10 -16.10
N GLY A 234 -12.74 15.27 -17.42
CA GLY A 234 -13.18 14.27 -18.41
C GLY A 234 -12.45 12.92 -18.31
N SER A 235 -11.33 12.84 -17.59
CA SER A 235 -10.65 11.57 -17.31
C SER A 235 -11.08 10.96 -15.98
N LEU A 236 -11.49 11.79 -15.01
CA LEU A 236 -11.93 11.34 -13.68
C LEU A 236 -13.20 10.50 -13.72
N VAL A 237 -14.09 10.74 -14.70
CA VAL A 237 -15.31 9.95 -14.91
C VAL A 237 -15.04 8.47 -15.22
N ASN A 238 -13.82 8.11 -15.61
CA ASN A 238 -13.46 6.72 -15.90
C ASN A 238 -13.25 5.89 -14.63
N PHE A 239 -13.10 6.52 -13.45
CA PHE A 239 -12.99 5.81 -12.18
C PHE A 239 -14.40 5.63 -11.59
N PRO A 240 -15.01 4.43 -11.70
CA PRO A 240 -16.45 4.27 -11.43
C PRO A 240 -16.83 4.46 -9.96
N LEU A 241 -15.88 4.27 -9.04
CA LEU A 241 -16.12 4.41 -7.59
C LEU A 241 -15.60 5.73 -7.02
N LEU A 242 -15.04 6.62 -7.85
CA LEU A 242 -14.46 7.87 -7.39
C LEU A 242 -15.57 8.78 -6.84
N SER A 243 -15.49 9.09 -5.55
CA SER A 243 -16.51 9.85 -4.83
C SER A 243 -15.98 11.15 -4.24
N VAL A 244 -14.68 11.21 -3.93
CA VAL A 244 -14.05 12.39 -3.32
C VAL A 244 -12.84 12.80 -4.14
N VAL A 245 -12.83 14.06 -4.59
CA VAL A 245 -11.69 14.68 -5.26
C VAL A 245 -11.27 15.92 -4.47
N GLY A 246 -10.05 15.91 -3.92
CA GLY A 246 -9.48 17.06 -3.23
C GLY A 246 -9.16 18.19 -4.21
N GLN A 247 -9.60 19.41 -3.90
CA GLN A 247 -9.44 20.57 -4.79
C GLN A 247 -7.97 20.89 -5.08
N PHE A 248 -7.63 21.10 -6.35
CA PHE A 248 -6.39 21.77 -6.76
C PHE A 248 -6.57 23.29 -6.61
N ALA A 249 -5.48 24.01 -6.34
CA ALA A 249 -5.53 25.47 -6.16
C ALA A 249 -6.09 26.12 -7.42
N ARG A 250 -7.29 26.70 -7.34
CA ARG A 250 -7.76 27.66 -8.33
C ARG A 250 -6.88 28.89 -8.16
N ASN A 251 -6.07 29.23 -9.15
CA ASN A 251 -5.57 30.59 -9.28
C ASN A 251 -6.82 31.48 -9.43
N ALA A 252 -7.34 31.98 -8.31
CA ALA A 252 -8.28 33.08 -8.30
C ALA A 252 -7.50 34.30 -8.79
N VAL A 253 -7.42 34.45 -10.12
CA VAL A 253 -7.17 35.75 -10.71
C VAL A 253 -8.40 36.57 -10.34
N HIS A 254 -8.31 37.31 -9.24
CA HIS A 254 -9.18 38.45 -9.00
C HIS A 254 -8.91 39.42 -10.14
N THR A 255 -9.71 39.34 -11.20
CA THR A 255 -9.94 40.46 -12.10
C THR A 255 -10.56 41.56 -11.25
N VAL A 256 -9.72 42.44 -10.72
CA VAL A 256 -10.13 43.76 -10.28
C VAL A 256 -10.62 44.46 -11.53
N VAL A 257 -11.94 44.53 -11.70
CA VAL A 257 -12.56 45.44 -12.66
C VAL A 257 -12.36 46.84 -12.09
N PRO A 258 -11.61 47.74 -12.75
CA PRO A 258 -11.56 49.13 -12.31
C PRO A 258 -12.89 49.77 -12.73
N HIS A 259 -13.72 50.09 -11.76
CA HIS A 259 -14.81 51.03 -11.97
C HIS A 259 -14.23 52.43 -12.12
N ALA A 260 -14.38 52.99 -13.33
CA ALA A 260 -14.46 54.42 -13.57
C ALA A 260 -15.85 54.69 -14.16
#